data_AF-A0A8H4W236-F1
#
_entry.id   AF-A0A8H4W236-F1
#
_cell.length_a   1.000
_cell.length_b   1.000
_cell.length_c   1.000
_cell.angle_alpha   90.00
_cell.angle_beta   90.00
_cell.angle_gamma   90.00
#
_symmetry.space_group_name_H-M   'P 1'
#
loop_
_entity.id
_entity.type
_entity.pdbx_description
1 polymer ?
#
loop_
_entity_poly.entity_id
_entity_poly.type
_entity_poly.pdbx_seq_one_letter_code
_entity_poly.pdbx_strand_id
1 'polypeptide(L)'
;MAIAQELSMCDTYITPPCIAAMYNITQSTKAAPGNEMGIFEEGDYYDAESLVEFFATFASHGRTQTSRRRRGTAPGAFATGESDLDLQISYPIIYPQNSIIFLTDDINYALGLESRGNFLNTFFDAIDGSYCTYSAYGETRNSNIDPVYPDPLVTGYKGQLQCGVYQPTNFISISYGKQEDDLPTNYQQRQCSEMMKLGMQGVSIVLASGDSGVAARGTDGGNSDGCLGTGEVFNTDFPASFLYVTAVGATYLSSDAGATAIKRFLCHDSHLAADPPTSTQLQVTKIPH
;
A
#
# COMPACT_ATOMS: atom_id res chain seq x y z
N MET A 1 18.54 11.72 -15.82
CA MET A 1 19.27 10.78 -16.69
C MET A 1 18.71 10.89 -18.11
N ALA A 2 19.33 10.34 -19.16
CA ALA A 2 18.68 10.30 -20.48
C ALA A 2 17.69 9.12 -20.52
N ILE A 3 16.46 9.32 -21.00
CA ILE A 3 15.40 8.28 -21.01
C ILE A 3 15.89 6.97 -21.65
N ALA A 4 16.68 7.04 -22.71
CA ALA A 4 17.24 5.85 -23.37
C ALA A 4 18.13 5.00 -22.45
N GLN A 5 18.84 5.64 -21.50
CA GLN A 5 19.68 4.95 -20.53
C GLN A 5 18.83 4.29 -19.42
N GLU A 6 17.76 4.95 -18.99
CA GLU A 6 16.81 4.35 -18.03
C GLU A 6 16.14 3.11 -18.63
N LEU A 7 15.71 3.20 -19.89
CA LEU A 7 15.09 2.08 -20.61
C LEU A 7 16.03 0.88 -20.81
N SER A 8 17.35 1.11 -20.84
CA SER A 8 18.34 0.03 -20.97
C SER A 8 18.61 -0.74 -19.67
N MET A 9 18.07 -0.28 -18.53
CA MET A 9 18.32 -0.87 -17.21
C MET A 9 17.04 -1.34 -16.51
N CYS A 10 15.91 -1.46 -17.23
CA CYS A 10 14.63 -1.83 -16.62
C CYS A 10 14.61 -3.23 -16.01
N ASP A 11 15.53 -4.11 -16.39
CA ASP A 11 15.76 -5.43 -15.79
C ASP A 11 16.46 -5.35 -14.42
N THR A 12 17.10 -4.22 -14.12
CA THR A 12 17.86 -3.97 -12.89
C THR A 12 17.16 -2.96 -11.97
N TYR A 13 16.62 -1.88 -12.55
CA TYR A 13 15.95 -0.80 -11.85
C TYR A 13 14.66 -0.43 -12.56
N ILE A 14 13.53 -0.59 -11.86
CA ILE A 14 12.22 -0.16 -12.37
C ILE A 14 12.07 1.35 -12.13
N THR A 15 12.09 2.12 -13.21
CA THR A 15 11.80 3.57 -13.17
C THR A 15 10.43 3.87 -13.79
N PRO A 16 9.86 5.07 -13.57
CA PRO A 16 8.61 5.44 -14.22
C PRO A 16 8.64 5.37 -15.76
N PRO A 17 9.74 5.78 -16.44
CA PRO A 17 9.88 5.51 -17.88
C PRO A 17 9.85 4.03 -18.27
N CYS A 18 10.41 3.13 -17.45
CA CYS A 18 10.31 1.69 -17.68
C CYS A 18 8.85 1.22 -17.66
N ILE A 19 8.11 1.60 -16.61
CA ILE A 19 6.68 1.26 -16.46
C ILE A 19 5.87 1.80 -17.63
N ALA A 20 6.08 3.07 -17.99
CA ALA A 20 5.37 3.69 -19.10
C ALA A 20 5.66 3.01 -20.44
N ALA A 21 6.92 2.63 -20.70
CA ALA A 21 7.28 1.93 -21.93
C ALA A 21 6.71 0.51 -21.98
N MET A 22 6.81 -0.27 -20.90
CA MET A 22 6.34 -1.66 -20.85
C MET A 22 4.83 -1.78 -21.02
N TYR A 23 4.08 -0.91 -20.36
CA TYR A 23 2.61 -0.93 -20.39
C TYR A 23 2.02 0.02 -21.42
N ASN A 24 2.85 0.58 -22.31
CA ASN A 24 2.45 1.51 -23.36
C ASN A 24 1.59 2.67 -22.84
N ILE A 25 1.99 3.23 -21.69
CA ILE A 25 1.31 4.34 -21.04
C ILE A 25 1.73 5.64 -21.72
N THR A 26 0.75 6.34 -22.30
CA THR A 26 0.95 7.67 -22.86
C THR A 26 0.84 8.72 -21.76
N GLN A 27 1.78 9.66 -21.70
CA GLN A 27 1.70 10.76 -20.74
C GLN A 27 0.43 11.60 -20.97
N SER A 28 -0.37 11.76 -19.93
CA SER A 28 -1.51 12.67 -19.97
C SER A 28 -1.05 14.12 -20.02
N THR A 29 -1.86 14.99 -20.62
CA THR A 29 -1.70 16.46 -20.59
C THR A 29 -2.81 17.16 -19.83
N LYS A 30 -3.75 16.39 -19.26
CA LYS A 30 -4.96 16.89 -18.61
C LYS A 30 -5.13 16.25 -17.24
N ALA A 31 -5.71 17.03 -16.33
CA ALA A 31 -6.18 16.56 -15.03
C ALA A 31 -7.66 16.88 -14.91
N ALA A 32 -8.41 16.00 -14.26
CA ALA A 32 -9.81 16.22 -13.92
C ALA A 32 -9.90 16.64 -12.44
N PRO A 33 -10.52 17.80 -12.14
CA PRO A 33 -10.78 18.20 -10.75
C PRO A 33 -11.63 17.15 -10.03
N GLY A 34 -11.24 16.76 -8.81
CA GLY A 34 -11.97 15.74 -8.03
C GLY A 34 -11.66 14.30 -8.45
N ASN A 35 -10.71 14.07 -9.35
CA ASN A 35 -10.28 12.74 -9.78
C ASN A 35 -8.88 12.37 -9.27
N GLU A 36 -8.50 12.90 -8.10
CA GLU A 36 -7.24 12.57 -7.46
C GLU A 36 -7.17 11.08 -7.09
N MET A 37 -5.99 10.48 -7.24
CA MET A 37 -5.70 9.12 -6.79
C MET A 37 -5.50 9.12 -5.27
N GLY A 38 -6.32 8.37 -4.55
CA GLY A 38 -6.12 8.10 -3.13
C GLY A 38 -5.02 7.07 -2.92
N ILE A 39 -4.13 7.32 -1.98
CA ILE A 39 -3.09 6.38 -1.53
C ILE A 39 -3.30 6.19 -0.03
N PHE A 40 -3.56 4.95 0.38
CA PHE A 40 -3.72 4.59 1.79
C PHE A 40 -2.36 4.25 2.40
N GLU A 41 -2.09 4.80 3.58
CA GLU A 41 -0.90 4.52 4.36
C GLU A 41 -1.29 4.19 5.80
N GLU A 42 -0.75 3.11 6.35
CA GLU A 42 -0.99 2.68 7.74
C GLU A 42 0.24 3.00 8.58
N GLY A 43 0.21 4.09 9.35
CA GLY A 43 1.31 4.48 10.21
C GLY A 43 2.61 4.79 9.46
N ASP A 44 2.58 5.06 8.15
CA ASP A 44 3.75 5.46 7.37
C ASP A 44 3.66 6.90 6.90
N TYR A 45 4.81 7.55 6.75
CA TYR A 45 4.93 8.93 6.28
C TYR A 45 5.99 9.02 5.20
N TYR A 46 5.79 9.91 4.22
CA TYR A 46 6.79 10.15 3.16
C TYR A 46 7.87 11.15 3.59
N ASP A 47 9.06 11.05 2.99
CA ASP A 47 10.13 12.04 3.08
C ASP A 47 10.05 13.03 1.91
N ALA A 48 9.78 14.28 2.24
CA ALA A 48 9.66 15.34 1.25
C ALA A 48 10.97 15.57 0.46
N GLU A 49 12.14 15.39 1.08
CA GLU A 49 13.43 15.58 0.42
C GLU A 49 13.71 14.47 -0.58
N SER A 50 13.53 13.21 -0.16
CA SER A 50 13.65 12.02 -1.04
C SER A 50 12.71 12.10 -2.24
N LEU A 51 11.45 12.53 -2.07
CA LEU A 51 10.54 12.72 -3.19
C LEU A 51 11.00 13.81 -4.16
N VAL A 52 11.57 14.92 -3.66
CA VAL A 52 12.09 16.00 -4.51
C VAL A 52 13.28 15.48 -5.33
N GLU A 53 14.20 14.76 -4.70
CA GLU A 53 15.36 14.18 -5.38
C GLU A 53 14.94 13.15 -6.44
N PHE A 54 14.01 12.26 -6.10
CA PHE A 54 13.49 11.26 -7.03
C PHE A 54 12.85 11.93 -8.25
N PHE A 55 11.93 12.89 -8.05
CA PHE A 55 11.25 13.53 -9.18
C PHE A 55 12.19 14.41 -10.01
N ALA A 56 13.21 15.02 -9.39
CA ALA A 56 14.23 15.73 -10.13
C ALA A 56 15.04 14.80 -11.04
N THR A 57 15.25 13.55 -10.62
CA THR A 57 16.09 12.56 -11.30
C THR A 57 15.34 11.78 -12.37
N PHE A 58 14.14 11.28 -12.05
CA PHE A 58 13.38 10.29 -12.83
C PHE A 58 12.03 10.80 -13.37
N ALA A 59 11.57 12.00 -12.96
CA ALA A 59 10.25 12.51 -13.35
C ALA A 59 10.24 14.04 -13.58
N SER A 60 11.14 14.52 -14.45
CA SER A 60 11.36 15.96 -14.66
C SER A 60 10.13 16.77 -15.12
N HIS A 61 9.08 16.11 -15.63
CA HIS A 61 7.82 16.75 -16.03
C HIS A 61 6.96 17.19 -14.83
N GLY A 62 7.15 16.61 -13.63
CA GLY A 62 6.38 16.91 -12.41
C GLY A 62 6.92 18.03 -11.52
N ARG A 63 7.97 18.75 -11.97
CA ARG A 63 8.79 19.69 -11.17
C ARG A 63 8.03 20.86 -10.53
N THR A 64 6.81 21.18 -10.97
CA THR A 64 6.14 22.45 -10.66
C THR A 64 5.06 22.40 -9.57
N GLN A 65 4.68 21.22 -9.05
CA GLN A 65 3.59 21.12 -8.04
C GLN A 65 3.95 20.43 -6.73
N THR A 66 5.18 19.97 -6.54
CA THR A 66 5.62 19.29 -5.30
C THR A 66 5.45 20.13 -4.02
N SER A 67 5.20 21.44 -4.10
CA SER A 67 5.09 22.33 -2.94
C SER A 67 3.68 22.77 -2.52
N ARG A 68 2.61 22.54 -3.29
CA ARG A 68 1.37 23.35 -3.09
C ARG A 68 0.15 22.65 -2.48
N ARG A 69 0.15 21.33 -2.26
CA ARG A 69 -1.04 20.69 -1.67
C ARG A 69 -0.80 19.29 -1.08
N ARG A 70 0.25 19.08 -0.31
CA ARG A 70 0.37 17.85 0.50
C ARG A 70 0.08 18.19 1.96
N ARG A 71 -1.06 17.73 2.46
CA ARG A 71 -1.36 17.71 3.91
C ARG A 71 -0.77 16.41 4.45
N GLY A 72 -0.08 16.45 5.60
CA GLY A 72 0.49 15.25 6.23
C GLY A 72 2.03 15.14 6.18
N THR A 73 2.77 16.24 6.26
CA THR A 73 4.23 16.15 6.51
C THR A 73 4.47 15.72 7.95
N ALA A 74 5.06 14.54 8.17
CA ALA A 74 5.71 14.21 9.42
C ALA A 74 7.16 14.73 9.43
N PRO A 75 7.78 14.92 10.60
CA PRO A 75 9.21 15.22 10.69
C PRO A 75 10.02 14.07 10.05
N GLY A 76 10.99 14.40 9.19
CA GLY A 76 11.77 13.43 8.37
C GLY A 76 12.59 12.37 9.13
N ALA A 77 12.44 12.25 10.45
CA ALA A 77 12.98 11.14 11.24
C ALA A 77 12.08 9.88 11.23
N PHE A 78 10.88 9.95 10.68
CA PHE A 78 9.87 8.87 10.71
C PHE A 78 9.34 8.47 9.34
N ALA A 79 9.99 8.95 8.26
CA ALA A 79 9.63 8.52 6.93
C ALA A 79 10.08 7.08 6.71
N THR A 80 9.18 6.21 6.28
CA THR A 80 9.54 4.85 5.87
C THR A 80 9.40 4.69 4.36
N GLY A 81 9.75 3.50 3.85
CA GLY A 81 9.94 3.27 2.43
C GLY A 81 8.65 3.17 1.62
N GLU A 82 7.52 2.79 2.23
CA GLU A 82 6.30 2.42 1.50
C GLU A 82 5.59 3.67 0.95
N SER A 83 5.33 4.65 1.82
CA SER A 83 4.76 5.95 1.42
C SER A 83 5.59 6.68 0.35
N ASP A 84 6.91 6.56 0.44
CA ASP A 84 7.82 7.08 -0.57
C ASP A 84 7.69 6.31 -1.89
N LEU A 85 7.75 4.98 -1.84
CA LEU A 85 7.64 4.11 -3.01
C LEU A 85 6.33 4.34 -3.78
N ASP A 86 5.20 4.33 -3.07
CA ASP A 86 3.87 4.53 -3.64
C ASP A 86 3.78 5.88 -4.36
N LEU A 87 4.31 6.96 -3.78
CA LEU A 87 4.34 8.28 -4.40
C LEU A 87 5.33 8.38 -5.55
N GLN A 88 6.53 7.81 -5.42
CA GLN A 88 7.60 7.86 -6.41
C GLN A 88 7.19 7.15 -7.70
N ILE A 89 6.52 6.01 -7.60
CA ILE A 89 6.10 5.22 -8.76
C ILE A 89 4.78 5.70 -9.36
N SER A 90 3.77 6.01 -8.54
CA SER A 90 2.44 6.37 -9.05
C SER A 90 2.39 7.78 -9.65
N TYR A 91 2.99 8.77 -9.00
CA TYR A 91 2.81 10.18 -9.34
C TYR A 91 3.28 10.52 -10.77
N PRO A 92 4.48 10.08 -11.23
CA PRO A 92 4.92 10.38 -12.59
C PRO A 92 4.02 9.78 -13.67
N ILE A 93 3.40 8.63 -13.38
CA ILE A 93 2.52 7.90 -14.30
C ILE A 93 1.17 8.63 -14.45
N ILE A 94 0.61 9.12 -13.34
CA ILE A 94 -0.71 9.79 -13.38
C ILE A 94 -0.64 11.28 -13.73
N TYR A 95 0.55 11.89 -13.70
CA TYR A 95 0.72 13.32 -13.95
C TYR A 95 0.08 13.76 -15.30
N PRO A 96 -0.65 14.90 -15.35
CA PRO A 96 -0.78 15.93 -14.33
C PRO A 96 -1.93 15.73 -13.33
N GLN A 97 -2.56 14.54 -13.27
CA GLN A 97 -3.48 14.22 -12.17
C GLN A 97 -2.71 14.17 -10.85
N ASN A 98 -3.34 14.61 -9.77
CA ASN A 98 -2.73 14.62 -8.44
C ASN A 98 -3.15 13.40 -7.60
N SER A 99 -2.42 13.16 -6.52
CA SER A 99 -2.74 12.16 -5.51
C SER A 99 -3.16 12.82 -4.19
N ILE A 100 -3.95 12.11 -3.38
CA ILE A 100 -4.27 12.41 -1.99
C ILE A 100 -3.75 11.26 -1.15
N ILE A 101 -2.97 11.57 -0.12
CA ILE A 101 -2.48 10.58 0.85
C ILE A 101 -3.43 10.51 2.04
N PHE A 102 -3.89 9.32 2.37
CA PHE A 102 -4.71 9.01 3.54
C PHE A 102 -3.82 8.38 4.59
N LEU A 103 -3.22 9.23 5.41
CA LEU A 103 -2.44 8.81 6.56
C LEU A 103 -3.39 8.30 7.64
N THR A 104 -3.35 6.99 7.85
CA THR A 104 -4.14 6.34 8.88
C THR A 104 -3.26 5.94 10.05
N ASP A 105 -3.90 5.89 11.21
CA ASP A 105 -3.26 5.76 12.50
C ASP A 105 -2.27 6.89 12.85
N ASP A 106 -1.84 6.91 14.11
CA ASP A 106 -0.99 7.97 14.63
C ASP A 106 0.48 7.54 14.74
N ILE A 107 1.30 8.47 15.19
CA ILE A 107 2.75 8.26 15.30
C ILE A 107 3.12 7.09 16.21
N ASN A 108 2.26 6.67 17.15
CA ASN A 108 2.58 5.55 18.02
C ASN A 108 2.49 4.21 17.29
N TYR A 109 1.58 4.08 16.33
CA TYR A 109 1.52 2.92 15.43
C TYR A 109 2.71 2.93 14.47
N ALA A 110 3.05 4.10 13.92
CA ALA A 110 4.24 4.28 13.07
C ALA A 110 5.55 3.87 13.75
N LEU A 111 5.65 4.13 15.06
CA LEU A 111 6.82 3.80 15.87
C LEU A 111 6.79 2.36 16.43
N GLY A 112 5.73 1.60 16.19
CA GLY A 112 5.52 0.29 16.81
C GLY A 112 5.38 0.36 18.34
N LEU A 113 5.07 1.53 18.90
CA LEU A 113 4.80 1.72 20.34
C LEU A 113 3.41 1.21 20.71
N GLU A 114 2.50 1.29 19.75
CA GLU A 114 1.23 0.57 19.78
C GLU A 114 1.18 -0.37 18.59
N SER A 115 0.67 -1.57 18.83
CA SER A 115 0.30 -2.50 17.78
C SER A 115 -1.03 -3.10 18.17
N ARG A 116 -2.01 -2.92 17.31
CA ARG A 116 -3.28 -3.62 17.43
C ARG A 116 -3.52 -4.42 16.16
N GLY A 117 -4.37 -5.44 16.30
CA GLY A 117 -4.66 -6.37 15.21
C GLY A 117 -5.43 -5.74 14.05
N ASN A 118 -5.97 -4.53 14.17
CA ASN A 118 -6.80 -3.91 13.13
C ASN A 118 -6.16 -3.77 11.77
N PHE A 119 -7.02 -3.56 10.78
CA PHE A 119 -6.65 -3.09 9.46
C PHE A 119 -7.86 -2.36 8.85
N LEU A 120 -7.64 -1.21 8.17
CA LEU A 120 -8.62 -0.42 7.40
C LEU A 120 -9.88 0.13 8.10
N ASN A 121 -10.25 -0.32 9.30
CA ASN A 121 -11.52 0.11 9.90
C ASN A 121 -11.59 1.63 10.15
N THR A 122 -10.51 2.22 10.68
CA THR A 122 -10.40 3.67 10.92
C THR A 122 -10.38 4.48 9.61
N PHE A 123 -9.82 3.92 8.55
CA PHE A 123 -9.88 4.50 7.20
C PHE A 123 -11.31 4.61 6.70
N PHE A 124 -12.05 3.50 6.75
CA PHE A 124 -13.44 3.47 6.32
C PHE A 124 -14.33 4.37 7.15
N ASP A 125 -14.12 4.43 8.47
CA ASP A 125 -14.80 5.39 9.34
C ASP A 125 -14.55 6.83 8.84
N ALA A 126 -13.30 7.18 8.51
CA ALA A 126 -12.93 8.54 8.13
C ALA A 126 -13.52 8.99 6.78
N ILE A 127 -13.60 8.09 5.78
CA ILE A 127 -14.08 8.41 4.42
C ILE A 127 -15.59 8.19 4.22
N ASP A 128 -16.24 7.42 5.10
CA ASP A 128 -17.69 7.21 5.03
C ASP A 128 -18.34 7.22 6.43
N GLY A 129 -19.05 8.31 6.73
CA GLY A 129 -19.72 8.49 8.02
C GLY A 129 -20.85 7.49 8.27
N SER A 130 -21.41 6.87 7.22
CA SER A 130 -22.40 5.80 7.37
C SER A 130 -21.78 4.50 7.86
N TYR A 131 -20.49 4.26 7.59
CA TYR A 131 -19.78 3.08 8.07
C TYR A 131 -19.65 3.10 9.60
N CYS A 132 -19.38 4.26 10.20
CA CYS A 132 -19.31 4.43 11.66
C CYS A 132 -20.55 3.96 12.43
N THR A 133 -21.72 3.88 11.80
CA THR A 133 -22.95 3.37 12.44
C THR A 133 -23.50 2.12 11.77
N TYR A 134 -22.83 1.62 10.74
CA TYR A 134 -23.21 0.41 10.04
C TYR A 134 -22.96 -0.82 10.91
N SER A 135 -24.05 -1.56 11.15
CA SER A 135 -24.06 -2.80 11.92
C SER A 135 -24.34 -3.98 11.00
N ALA A 136 -23.40 -4.92 10.91
CA ALA A 136 -23.55 -6.14 10.13
C ALA A 136 -22.65 -7.24 10.70
N TYR A 137 -23.04 -8.50 10.50
CA TYR A 137 -22.28 -9.68 10.96
C TYR A 137 -21.99 -9.69 12.47
N GLY A 138 -22.77 -8.96 13.27
CA GLY A 138 -22.54 -8.81 14.71
C GLY A 138 -21.47 -7.77 15.08
N GLU A 139 -20.89 -7.09 14.11
CA GLU A 139 -19.92 -6.01 14.28
C GLU A 139 -20.60 -4.65 14.12
N THR A 140 -20.12 -3.65 14.86
CA THR A 140 -20.58 -2.26 14.77
C THR A 140 -19.49 -1.35 15.32
N ARG A 141 -19.17 -0.25 14.63
CA ARG A 141 -18.09 0.68 15.03
C ARG A 141 -16.76 -0.07 15.14
N ASN A 142 -16.01 0.25 16.19
CA ASN A 142 -14.70 -0.28 16.52
C ASN A 142 -14.86 -1.58 17.34
N SER A 143 -14.06 -2.57 16.99
CA SER A 143 -13.82 -3.78 17.76
C SER A 143 -12.70 -3.56 18.78
N ASN A 144 -12.42 -4.56 19.62
CA ASN A 144 -11.35 -4.49 20.61
C ASN A 144 -9.93 -4.48 19.99
N ILE A 145 -9.82 -4.89 18.73
CA ILE A 145 -8.58 -4.85 17.95
C ILE A 145 -8.36 -3.50 17.26
N ASP A 146 -9.32 -2.58 17.30
CA ASP A 146 -9.18 -1.25 16.68
C ASP A 146 -8.49 -0.23 17.60
N PRO A 147 -7.85 0.80 17.02
CA PRO A 147 -7.33 1.93 17.78
C PRO A 147 -8.45 2.67 18.50
N VAL A 148 -8.09 3.27 19.63
CA VAL A 148 -9.02 4.06 20.45
C VAL A 148 -8.60 5.52 20.38
N TYR A 149 -9.50 6.35 19.83
CA TYR A 149 -9.31 7.79 19.74
C TYR A 149 -10.30 8.54 20.64
N PRO A 150 -9.89 9.59 21.37
CA PRO A 150 -8.52 10.12 21.48
C PRO A 150 -7.53 9.14 22.12
N ASP A 151 -6.33 9.05 21.56
CA ASP A 151 -5.26 8.20 22.10
C ASP A 151 -4.77 8.79 23.44
N PRO A 152 -4.74 8.02 24.55
CA PRO A 152 -4.22 8.49 25.83
C PRO A 152 -2.71 8.81 25.84
N LEU A 153 -1.88 8.20 24.99
CA LEU A 153 -0.42 8.35 24.98
C LEU A 153 0.00 9.77 24.58
N VAL A 154 1.05 10.32 25.20
CA VAL A 154 1.44 11.75 25.05
C VAL A 154 1.60 12.19 23.59
N THR A 155 2.17 11.33 22.76
CA THR A 155 2.43 11.54 21.33
C THR A 155 1.26 11.17 20.43
N GLY A 156 0.22 10.54 20.97
CA GLY A 156 -0.93 10.02 20.24
C GLY A 156 -1.90 11.08 19.73
N TYR A 157 -2.73 10.69 18.78
CA TYR A 157 -3.75 11.55 18.18
C TYR A 157 -4.84 11.91 19.20
N LYS A 158 -4.96 13.22 19.49
CA LYS A 158 -5.89 13.75 20.51
C LYS A 158 -7.28 14.10 19.98
N GLY A 159 -7.51 13.94 18.68
CA GLY A 159 -8.83 14.15 18.09
C GLY A 159 -9.77 13.00 18.39
N GLN A 160 -11.07 13.23 18.13
CA GLN A 160 -12.06 12.16 18.18
C GLN A 160 -11.93 11.25 16.96
N LEU A 161 -12.46 10.03 17.05
CA LEU A 161 -12.64 9.16 15.89
C LEU A 161 -13.30 9.92 14.74
N GLN A 162 -12.69 9.87 13.57
CA GLN A 162 -13.17 10.54 12.38
C GLN A 162 -14.27 9.72 11.73
N CYS A 163 -15.46 10.30 11.58
CA CYS A 163 -16.62 9.65 10.96
C CYS A 163 -17.12 10.46 9.77
N GLY A 164 -16.73 10.09 8.55
CA GLY A 164 -17.13 10.74 7.30
C GLY A 164 -16.64 12.17 7.17
N VAL A 165 -15.46 12.47 7.71
CA VAL A 165 -14.87 13.81 7.66
C VAL A 165 -14.14 14.08 6.34
N TYR A 166 -13.84 13.02 5.58
CA TYR A 166 -13.25 13.08 4.25
C TYR A 166 -14.21 12.46 3.23
N GLN A 167 -14.09 12.93 1.98
CA GLN A 167 -14.76 12.30 0.84
C GLN A 167 -13.83 11.26 0.24
N PRO A 168 -14.32 10.07 -0.15
CA PRO A 168 -13.50 9.09 -0.84
C PRO A 168 -13.06 9.62 -2.21
N THR A 169 -11.87 9.22 -2.65
CA THR A 169 -11.42 9.44 -4.02
C THR A 169 -12.07 8.42 -4.96
N ASN A 170 -12.12 8.72 -6.28
CA ASN A 170 -12.66 7.77 -7.27
C ASN A 170 -11.76 6.54 -7.47
N PHE A 171 -10.48 6.65 -7.08
CA PHE A 171 -9.51 5.57 -7.13
C PHE A 171 -8.75 5.54 -5.81
N ILE A 172 -8.58 4.37 -5.21
CA ILE A 172 -7.83 4.17 -3.97
C ILE A 172 -6.82 3.03 -4.21
N SER A 173 -5.54 3.33 -4.01
CA SER A 173 -4.44 2.36 -3.97
C SER A 173 -4.12 2.01 -2.54
N ILE A 174 -3.92 0.73 -2.26
CA ILE A 174 -3.56 0.21 -0.94
C ILE A 174 -2.45 -0.83 -1.13
N SER A 175 -1.24 -0.50 -0.68
CA SER A 175 -0.06 -1.38 -0.76
C SER A 175 0.19 -2.13 0.56
N TYR A 176 -0.85 -2.31 1.36
CA TYR A 176 -0.83 -2.95 2.67
C TYR A 176 -1.84 -4.10 2.74
N GLY A 177 -1.54 -5.08 3.59
CA GLY A 177 -2.39 -6.22 3.85
C GLY A 177 -2.04 -6.87 5.19
N LYS A 178 -2.93 -7.76 5.65
CA LYS A 178 -2.74 -8.65 6.79
C LYS A 178 -3.19 -10.05 6.41
N GLN A 179 -2.73 -11.06 7.12
CA GLN A 179 -3.21 -12.42 6.86
C GLN A 179 -4.71 -12.55 7.18
N GLU A 180 -5.44 -13.25 6.32
CA GLU A 180 -6.88 -13.46 6.48
C GLU A 180 -7.21 -14.16 7.81
N ASP A 181 -6.31 -15.00 8.33
CA ASP A 181 -6.52 -15.70 9.60
C ASP A 181 -6.26 -14.84 10.84
N ASP A 182 -5.51 -13.74 10.72
CA ASP A 182 -5.21 -12.82 11.84
C ASP A 182 -6.42 -11.99 12.27
N LEU A 183 -7.41 -11.83 11.37
CA LEU A 183 -8.53 -10.94 11.57
C LEU A 183 -9.83 -11.73 11.86
N PRO A 184 -10.71 -11.26 12.76
CA PRO A 184 -12.01 -11.90 12.96
C PRO A 184 -12.85 -11.89 11.68
N THR A 185 -13.44 -13.04 11.31
CA THR A 185 -14.23 -13.18 10.07
C THR A 185 -15.35 -12.14 9.94
N ASN A 186 -16.06 -11.84 11.03
CA ASN A 186 -17.16 -10.86 10.97
C ASN A 186 -16.65 -9.42 10.76
N TYR A 187 -15.48 -9.09 11.32
CA TYR A 187 -14.80 -7.81 11.13
C TYR A 187 -14.42 -7.62 9.67
N GLN A 188 -13.84 -8.65 9.07
CA GLN A 188 -13.52 -8.72 7.64
C GLN A 188 -14.77 -8.56 6.77
N GLN A 189 -15.82 -9.37 7.00
CA GLN A 189 -17.07 -9.31 6.21
C GLN A 189 -17.75 -7.94 6.24
N ARG A 190 -17.70 -7.24 7.39
CA ARG A 190 -18.20 -5.86 7.51
C ARG A 190 -17.40 -4.91 6.62
N GLN A 191 -16.08 -5.02 6.60
CA GLN A 191 -15.21 -4.24 5.71
C GLN A 191 -15.42 -4.57 4.23
N CYS A 192 -15.61 -5.85 3.88
CA CYS A 192 -15.93 -6.24 2.50
C CYS A 192 -17.23 -5.60 2.02
N SER A 193 -18.22 -5.45 2.90
CA SER A 193 -19.50 -4.80 2.58
C SER A 193 -19.29 -3.30 2.34
N GLU A 194 -18.33 -2.68 3.03
CA GLU A 194 -17.94 -1.29 2.79
C GLU A 194 -17.25 -1.12 1.43
N MET A 195 -16.29 -1.99 1.11
CA MET A 195 -15.63 -1.99 -0.20
C MET A 195 -16.64 -2.23 -1.33
N MET A 196 -17.61 -3.14 -1.14
CA MET A 196 -18.72 -3.33 -2.07
C MET A 196 -19.53 -2.03 -2.27
N LYS A 197 -19.87 -1.35 -1.18
CA LYS A 197 -20.63 -0.09 -1.21
C LYS A 197 -19.86 1.00 -1.96
N LEU A 198 -18.56 1.16 -1.67
CA LEU A 198 -17.68 2.08 -2.40
C LEU A 198 -17.61 1.74 -3.89
N GLY A 199 -17.48 0.45 -4.23
CA GLY A 199 -17.54 -0.03 -5.62
C GLY A 199 -18.85 0.33 -6.32
N MET A 200 -19.99 0.21 -5.64
CA MET A 200 -21.31 0.63 -6.16
C MET A 200 -21.43 2.15 -6.33
N GLN A 201 -20.65 2.93 -5.57
CA GLN A 201 -20.56 4.39 -5.72
C GLN A 201 -19.58 4.82 -6.82
N GLY A 202 -18.92 3.87 -7.49
CA GLY A 202 -17.99 4.15 -8.59
C GLY A 202 -16.54 4.34 -8.15
N VAL A 203 -16.20 3.95 -6.91
CA VAL A 203 -14.81 3.95 -6.41
C VAL A 203 -14.10 2.68 -6.86
N SER A 204 -12.95 2.83 -7.52
CA SER A 204 -12.06 1.72 -7.82
C SER A 204 -11.05 1.53 -6.70
N ILE A 205 -11.04 0.35 -6.08
CA ILE A 205 -10.07 -0.01 -5.04
C ILE A 205 -9.10 -1.02 -5.62
N VAL A 206 -7.81 -0.70 -5.59
CA VAL A 206 -6.71 -1.55 -6.04
C VAL A 206 -5.83 -1.87 -4.85
N LEU A 207 -5.48 -3.16 -4.71
CA LEU A 207 -4.71 -3.68 -3.59
C LEU A 207 -3.49 -4.43 -4.11
N ALA A 208 -2.37 -4.33 -3.40
CA ALA A 208 -1.29 -5.31 -3.56
C ALA A 208 -1.78 -6.70 -3.11
N SER A 209 -1.36 -7.76 -3.79
CA SER A 209 -1.74 -9.14 -3.42
C SER A 209 -0.87 -9.78 -2.33
N GLY A 210 0.12 -9.04 -1.82
CA GLY A 210 1.11 -9.51 -0.85
C GLY A 210 2.42 -10.00 -1.47
N ASP A 211 3.49 -9.94 -0.66
CA ASP A 211 4.88 -10.24 -1.08
C ASP A 211 5.36 -11.65 -0.71
N SER A 212 4.53 -12.42 -0.01
CA SER A 212 4.91 -13.73 0.57
C SER A 212 4.38 -14.93 -0.22
N GLY A 213 3.91 -14.69 -1.45
CA GLY A 213 3.40 -15.73 -2.34
C GLY A 213 2.12 -16.37 -1.79
N VAL A 214 2.16 -17.68 -1.54
CA VAL A 214 1.00 -18.44 -0.99
C VAL A 214 1.01 -18.54 0.54
N ALA A 215 1.98 -17.90 1.18
CA ALA A 215 2.19 -17.93 2.62
C ALA A 215 2.16 -16.50 3.19
N ALA A 216 2.21 -16.40 4.51
CA ALA A 216 2.50 -15.18 5.25
C ALA A 216 4.00 -14.90 5.30
N ARG A 217 4.37 -13.73 5.85
CA ARG A 217 5.76 -13.46 6.21
C ARG A 217 6.22 -14.48 7.25
N GLY A 218 7.40 -15.07 7.08
CA GLY A 218 7.95 -16.01 8.05
C GLY A 218 8.02 -15.37 9.43
N THR A 219 7.61 -16.11 10.47
CA THR A 219 7.34 -15.69 11.87
C THR A 219 5.93 -15.20 12.18
N ASP A 220 5.08 -15.01 11.17
CA ASP A 220 3.68 -14.74 11.42
C ASP A 220 2.97 -15.94 12.07
N GLY A 221 2.09 -15.67 13.04
CA GLY A 221 1.43 -16.69 13.87
C GLY A 221 2.38 -17.63 14.63
N GLY A 222 3.68 -17.30 14.73
CA GLY A 222 4.71 -18.19 15.26
C GLY A 222 5.10 -19.35 14.34
N ASN A 223 4.69 -19.30 13.06
CA ASN A 223 5.06 -20.30 12.08
C ASN A 223 6.27 -19.85 11.25
N SER A 224 7.30 -20.69 11.19
CA SER A 224 8.51 -20.43 10.41
C SER A 224 8.26 -20.42 8.90
N ASP A 225 7.28 -21.19 8.41
CA ASP A 225 6.97 -21.30 6.97
C ASP A 225 5.87 -20.34 6.49
N GLY A 226 5.25 -19.59 7.41
CA GLY A 226 4.17 -18.63 7.13
C GLY A 226 2.86 -19.26 6.66
N CYS A 227 2.76 -20.58 6.56
CA CYS A 227 1.55 -21.28 6.17
C CYS A 227 0.69 -21.64 7.39
N LEU A 228 -0.51 -22.17 7.16
CA LEU A 228 -1.40 -22.60 8.24
C LEU A 228 -1.32 -24.11 8.46
N GLY A 229 -1.72 -24.53 9.66
CA GLY A 229 -1.70 -25.93 10.08
C GLY A 229 -0.28 -26.47 10.19
N THR A 230 0.01 -27.58 9.52
CA THR A 230 1.34 -28.21 9.47
C THR A 230 2.11 -27.81 8.21
N GLY A 231 1.86 -26.62 7.66
CA GLY A 231 2.48 -26.16 6.41
C GLY A 231 1.82 -26.72 5.14
N GLU A 232 0.53 -27.06 5.22
CA GLU A 232 -0.25 -27.62 4.11
C GLU A 232 -1.32 -26.66 3.57
N VAL A 233 -1.61 -25.58 4.31
CA VAL A 233 -2.69 -24.65 4.01
C VAL A 233 -2.08 -23.29 3.67
N PHE A 234 -2.45 -22.76 2.50
CA PHE A 234 -2.03 -21.43 2.08
C PHE A 234 -2.58 -20.36 3.02
N ASN A 235 -1.76 -19.34 3.28
CA ASN A 235 -2.16 -18.18 4.05
C ASN A 235 -2.27 -16.98 3.11
N THR A 236 -3.50 -16.51 2.90
CA THR A 236 -3.80 -15.49 1.89
C THR A 236 -3.89 -14.11 2.53
N ASP A 237 -3.51 -13.09 1.76
CA ASP A 237 -3.54 -11.70 2.20
C ASP A 237 -4.97 -11.11 2.14
N PHE A 238 -5.40 -10.52 3.25
CA PHE A 238 -6.56 -9.65 3.39
C PHE A 238 -6.12 -8.21 3.10
N PRO A 239 -6.89 -7.42 2.32
CA PRO A 239 -8.18 -7.73 1.71
C PRO A 239 -8.09 -8.20 0.25
N ALA A 240 -6.90 -8.57 -0.22
CA ALA A 240 -6.69 -9.02 -1.60
C ALA A 240 -7.50 -10.29 -1.95
N SER A 241 -7.88 -11.10 -0.96
CA SER A 241 -8.73 -12.29 -1.13
C SER A 241 -10.20 -12.00 -1.44
N PHE A 242 -10.69 -10.75 -1.37
CA PHE A 242 -12.11 -10.44 -1.63
C PHE A 242 -12.46 -10.07 -3.06
N LEU A 243 -13.76 -10.18 -3.35
CA LEU A 243 -14.33 -10.05 -4.70
C LEU A 243 -14.55 -8.62 -5.20
N TYR A 244 -14.62 -7.62 -4.32
CA TYR A 244 -15.05 -6.25 -4.69
C TYR A 244 -13.89 -5.28 -4.94
N VAL A 245 -12.70 -5.83 -5.10
CA VAL A 245 -11.44 -5.10 -5.19
C VAL A 245 -10.64 -5.67 -6.36
N THR A 246 -9.69 -4.88 -6.86
CA THR A 246 -8.72 -5.37 -7.85
C THR A 246 -7.41 -5.70 -7.14
N ALA A 247 -7.17 -6.99 -6.88
CA ALA A 247 -5.89 -7.45 -6.37
C ALA A 247 -4.84 -7.50 -7.50
N VAL A 248 -3.68 -6.90 -7.27
CA VAL A 248 -2.59 -6.79 -8.25
C VAL A 248 -1.38 -7.55 -7.72
N GLY A 249 -0.99 -8.59 -8.45
CA GLY A 249 0.23 -9.34 -8.19
C GLY A 249 1.45 -8.77 -8.91
N ALA A 250 2.60 -9.38 -8.67
CA ALA A 250 3.87 -8.97 -9.24
C ALA A 250 4.28 -9.80 -10.46
N THR A 251 5.15 -9.22 -11.29
CA THR A 251 5.86 -9.92 -12.37
C THR A 251 7.35 -9.63 -12.26
N TYR A 252 8.16 -10.50 -12.85
CA TYR A 252 9.61 -10.31 -12.92
C TYR A 252 10.02 -9.99 -14.35
N LEU A 253 10.86 -8.97 -14.50
CA LEU A 253 11.49 -8.62 -15.77
C LEU A 253 12.84 -9.29 -15.84
N SER A 254 12.94 -10.29 -16.71
CA SER A 254 14.21 -10.95 -17.01
C SER A 254 14.90 -10.30 -18.20
N SER A 255 16.22 -10.19 -18.13
CA SER A 255 17.08 -9.91 -19.28
C SER A 255 17.16 -11.09 -20.26
N ASP A 256 16.78 -12.29 -19.82
CA ASP A 256 16.74 -13.50 -20.64
C ASP A 256 15.37 -13.70 -21.29
N ALA A 257 15.29 -13.52 -22.60
CA ALA A 257 14.07 -13.67 -23.41
C ALA A 257 13.45 -15.09 -23.41
N GLY A 258 14.08 -16.07 -22.75
CA GLY A 258 13.60 -17.44 -22.58
C GLY A 258 13.34 -17.85 -21.13
N ALA A 259 13.43 -16.92 -20.17
CA ALA A 259 13.17 -17.21 -18.77
C ALA A 259 11.73 -17.70 -18.59
N THR A 260 11.59 -18.97 -18.19
CA THR A 260 10.29 -19.55 -17.86
C THR A 260 10.11 -19.45 -16.35
N ALA A 261 9.27 -18.52 -15.89
CA ALA A 261 8.89 -18.43 -14.49
C ALA A 261 7.90 -19.56 -14.14
N ILE A 262 8.38 -20.79 -13.98
CA ILE A 262 7.60 -21.88 -13.38
C ILE A 262 8.24 -22.22 -12.05
N LYS A 263 7.64 -21.70 -10.98
CA LYS A 263 7.86 -22.20 -9.63
C LYS A 263 6.59 -22.93 -9.23
N ARG A 264 6.71 -24.17 -8.73
CA ARG A 264 5.59 -24.79 -8.02
C ARG A 264 5.37 -23.98 -6.74
N PHE A 265 4.15 -23.55 -6.52
CA PHE A 265 3.77 -22.91 -5.26
C PHE A 265 3.45 -24.02 -4.25
N LEU A 266 4.40 -24.28 -3.34
CA LEU A 266 4.24 -25.22 -2.23
C LEU A 266 4.55 -24.48 -0.93
N CYS A 267 3.75 -24.72 0.11
CA CYS A 267 3.98 -24.14 1.43
C CYS A 267 5.31 -24.58 2.05
N HIS A 268 5.69 -25.85 1.92
CA HIS A 268 6.97 -26.34 2.45
C HIS A 268 8.21 -25.74 1.75
N ASP A 269 8.04 -25.15 0.58
CA ASP A 269 9.11 -24.47 -0.16
C ASP A 269 9.00 -22.93 -0.04
N SER A 270 8.11 -22.39 0.82
CA SER A 270 7.92 -20.94 1.01
C SER A 270 9.19 -20.25 1.54
N HIS A 271 10.08 -20.99 2.21
CA HIS A 271 11.43 -20.52 2.53
C HIS A 271 12.23 -20.11 1.28
N LEU A 272 11.95 -20.71 0.12
CA LEU A 272 12.57 -20.33 -1.15
C LEU A 272 11.85 -19.17 -1.84
N ALA A 273 10.64 -18.80 -1.43
CA ALA A 273 9.98 -17.58 -1.91
C ALA A 273 10.56 -16.33 -1.23
N ALA A 274 11.11 -16.48 -0.02
CA ALA A 274 11.88 -15.45 0.69
C ALA A 274 13.36 -15.39 0.27
N ASP A 275 13.90 -16.42 -0.39
CA ASP A 275 15.25 -16.35 -0.98
C ASP A 275 15.19 -15.70 -2.37
N PRO A 276 15.73 -14.48 -2.55
CA PRO A 276 15.92 -13.93 -3.87
C PRO A 276 16.86 -14.87 -4.65
N PRO A 277 16.61 -15.13 -5.95
CA PRO A 277 17.53 -15.91 -6.77
C PRO A 277 18.86 -15.15 -6.94
N THR A 278 19.76 -15.13 -5.96
CA THR A 278 21.15 -14.64 -6.02
C THR A 278 21.41 -13.43 -6.94
N SER A 279 20.45 -12.52 -6.97
CA SER A 279 20.42 -11.33 -7.82
C SER A 279 19.88 -10.23 -6.93
N THR A 280 20.84 -9.55 -6.28
CA THR A 280 20.72 -8.19 -5.75
C THR A 280 19.37 -7.89 -5.10
N GLN A 281 19.25 -8.19 -3.80
CA GLN A 281 18.35 -7.40 -2.98
C GLN A 281 18.68 -5.92 -3.23
N LEU A 282 17.65 -5.12 -3.46
CA LEU A 282 17.76 -3.67 -3.48
C LEU A 282 18.11 -3.20 -2.06
N GLN A 283 19.37 -3.35 -1.66
CA GLN A 283 19.95 -2.52 -0.62
C GLN A 283 20.11 -1.13 -1.23
N VAL A 284 19.20 -0.21 -0.88
CA VAL A 284 19.47 1.22 -1.05
C VAL A 284 20.64 1.53 -0.13
N THR A 285 21.83 1.54 -0.71
CA THR A 285 23.06 1.89 -0.01
C THR A 285 23.01 3.39 0.21
N LYS A 286 22.99 3.82 1.47
CA LYS A 286 23.23 5.20 1.91
C LYS A 286 24.41 5.77 1.13
N ILE A 287 24.17 6.73 0.23
CA ILE A 287 25.25 7.52 -0.37
C ILE A 287 25.71 8.48 0.74
N PRO A 288 26.95 8.35 1.26
CA PRO A 288 27.43 9.26 2.27
C PRO A 288 27.88 10.55 1.62
N HIS A 289 27.44 11.70 2.15
CA HIS A 289 28.30 12.79 2.58
C HIS A 289 27.59 13.64 3.64
#